data_AF-A0A6F8QN62-F1
#
_entry.id   AF-A0A6F8QN62-F1
#
_cell.length_a   1.000
_cell.length_b   1.000
_cell.length_c   1.000
_cell.angle_alpha   90.00
_cell.angle_beta   90.00
_cell.angle_gamma   90.00
#
_symmetry.space_group_name_H-M   'P 1'
#
loop_
_entity.id
_entity.type
_entity.pdbx_description
1 polymer ?
#
loop_
_entity_poly.entity_id
_entity_poly.type
_entity_poly.pdbx_seq_one_letter_code
_entity_poly.pdbx_strand_id
1 'polypeptide(L)'
;MRGKPDNNPWGPALTMFRTISGTPLYFNFHVTPLEELSYGKRPLGHALITGMSGEGKTTLLNFLLAQSMKYNPRLFVYDRDRGMEPFIRSVGGYYKVLQQGMPSGFAPLQIEPTKRNIALIKNLFRICVETTNNGTVANSRW
;
A
#
# COMPACT_ATOMS: atom_id res chain seq x y z
N MET A 1 -3.74 24.50 6.25
CA MET A 1 -4.48 23.66 5.28
C MET A 1 -5.53 22.86 6.05
N ARG A 2 -6.80 22.80 5.61
CA ARG A 2 -7.92 22.18 6.35
C ARG A 2 -8.36 20.82 5.77
N GLY A 3 -8.14 20.57 4.47
CA GLY A 3 -8.63 19.39 3.76
C GLY A 3 -10.17 19.38 3.58
N LYS A 4 -10.70 18.40 2.82
CA LYS A 4 -12.15 18.24 2.59
C LYS A 4 -12.76 17.15 3.50
N PRO A 5 -13.86 17.42 4.22
CA PRO A 5 -14.55 16.41 5.04
C PRO A 5 -15.20 15.30 4.20
N ASP A 6 -15.63 15.62 2.99
CA ASP A 6 -16.38 14.77 2.06
C ASP A 6 -16.00 15.07 0.60
N ASN A 7 -16.63 14.38 -0.35
CA ASN A 7 -16.38 14.52 -1.80
C ASN A 7 -14.90 14.35 -2.22
N ASN A 8 -14.14 13.58 -1.45
CA ASN A 8 -12.80 13.11 -1.80
C ASN A 8 -12.91 11.93 -2.79
N PRO A 9 -11.80 11.50 -3.41
CA PRO A 9 -11.77 10.31 -4.27
C PRO A 9 -12.45 9.06 -3.69
N TRP A 10 -12.31 8.85 -2.37
CA TRP A 10 -12.92 7.74 -1.64
C TRP A 10 -14.21 8.14 -0.88
N GLY A 11 -14.70 9.36 -1.07
CA GLY A 11 -15.89 9.91 -0.39
C GLY A 11 -15.53 10.73 0.86
N PRO A 12 -15.90 10.29 2.08
CA PRO A 12 -15.51 10.97 3.31
C PRO A 12 -13.99 11.07 3.48
N ALA A 13 -13.52 12.01 4.30
CA ALA A 13 -12.10 12.13 4.67
C ALA A 13 -11.58 10.86 5.32
N LEU A 14 -10.30 10.49 5.10
CA LEU A 14 -9.69 9.30 5.71
C LEU A 14 -9.81 9.33 7.23
N THR A 15 -9.33 10.42 7.83
CA THR A 15 -9.41 10.66 9.27
C THR A 15 -9.23 12.15 9.56
N MET A 16 -9.36 12.54 10.83
CA MET A 16 -9.19 13.91 11.29
C MET A 16 -8.01 14.01 12.24
N PHE A 17 -7.14 15.00 12.01
CA PHE A 17 -6.11 15.42 12.95
C PHE A 17 -6.44 16.80 13.53
N ARG A 18 -5.75 17.17 14.60
CA ARG A 18 -5.82 18.50 15.20
C ARG A 18 -4.65 19.35 14.68
N THR A 19 -4.93 20.56 14.19
CA THR A 19 -3.88 21.53 13.85
C THR A 19 -3.33 22.21 15.11
N ILE A 20 -2.19 22.88 14.98
CA ILE A 20 -1.60 23.69 16.07
C ILE A 20 -2.59 24.75 16.59
N SER A 21 -3.39 25.34 15.71
CA SER A 21 -4.46 26.30 16.04
C SER A 21 -5.72 25.67 16.67
N GLY A 22 -5.74 24.34 16.90
CA GLY A 22 -6.89 23.63 17.45
C GLY A 22 -8.04 23.36 16.49
N THR A 23 -7.89 23.70 15.21
CA THR A 23 -8.90 23.43 14.18
C THR A 23 -8.75 22.01 13.61
N PRO A 24 -9.82 21.43 13.03
CA PRO A 24 -9.73 20.11 12.40
C PRO A 24 -8.95 20.16 11.07
N LEU A 25 -8.08 19.16 10.86
CA LEU A 25 -7.44 18.82 9.59
C LEU A 25 -8.06 17.51 9.06
N TYR A 26 -8.83 17.60 7.98
CA TYR A 26 -9.40 16.46 7.28
C TYR A 26 -8.34 15.83 6.36
N PHE A 27 -7.68 14.80 6.86
CA PHE A 27 -6.59 14.15 6.16
C PHE A 27 -7.09 13.18 5.09
N ASN A 28 -6.45 13.20 3.93
CA ASN A 28 -6.65 12.30 2.81
C ASN A 28 -5.30 12.03 2.13
N PHE A 29 -5.11 10.83 1.57
CA PHE A 29 -3.91 10.54 0.78
C PHE A 29 -3.85 11.31 -0.54
N HIS A 30 -5.02 11.63 -1.08
CA HIS A 30 -5.17 12.28 -2.38
C HIS A 30 -5.31 13.79 -2.21
N VAL A 31 -4.47 14.54 -2.93
CA VAL A 31 -4.63 15.98 -3.05
C VAL A 31 -5.60 16.27 -4.19
N THR A 32 -6.68 16.98 -3.89
CA THR A 32 -7.69 17.40 -4.88
C THR A 32 -8.13 18.84 -4.60
N PRO A 33 -8.60 19.60 -5.61
CA PRO A 33 -9.11 20.95 -5.39
C PRO A 33 -10.28 20.97 -4.39
N LEU A 34 -10.37 22.04 -3.59
CA LEU A 34 -11.34 22.16 -2.50
C LEU A 34 -12.79 22.23 -3.00
N GLU A 35 -13.02 22.98 -4.07
CA GLU A 35 -14.36 23.21 -4.64
C GLU A 35 -14.78 22.11 -5.63
N GLU A 36 -13.96 21.08 -5.81
CA GLU A 36 -14.20 20.03 -6.78
C GLU A 36 -14.83 18.79 -6.12
N LEU A 37 -15.91 18.30 -6.73
CA LEU A 37 -16.42 16.95 -6.47
C LEU A 37 -15.48 15.93 -7.09
N SER A 38 -14.67 15.28 -6.25
CA SER A 38 -13.63 14.35 -6.69
C SER A 38 -13.99 12.89 -6.48
N TYR A 39 -15.21 12.59 -6.04
CA TYR A 39 -15.66 11.20 -5.83
C TYR A 39 -15.48 10.34 -7.08
N GLY A 40 -14.88 9.16 -6.91
CA GLY A 40 -14.62 8.22 -8.01
C GLY A 40 -13.44 8.59 -8.93
N LYS A 41 -12.88 9.80 -8.82
CA LYS A 41 -11.64 10.15 -9.53
C LYS A 41 -10.46 9.37 -8.95
N ARG A 42 -9.42 9.18 -9.76
CA ARG A 42 -8.23 8.38 -9.40
C ARG A 42 -6.94 9.21 -9.42
N PRO A 43 -6.87 10.32 -8.67
CA PRO A 43 -5.60 11.02 -8.48
C PRO A 43 -4.59 10.12 -7.76
N LEU A 44 -3.31 10.46 -7.83
CA LEU A 44 -2.28 9.75 -7.07
C LEU A 44 -2.44 10.03 -5.57
N GLY A 45 -2.22 8.99 -4.75
CA GLY A 45 -2.35 9.03 -3.30
C GLY A 45 -1.08 8.57 -2.58
N HIS A 46 0.10 8.90 -3.13
CA HIS A 46 1.37 8.48 -2.53
C HIS A 46 1.62 9.22 -1.21
N ALA A 47 2.05 8.47 -0.20
CA ALA A 47 2.41 9.01 1.11
C ALA A 47 3.78 8.47 1.53
N LEU A 48 4.60 9.34 2.13
CA LEU A 48 5.90 9.01 2.70
C LEU A 48 5.87 9.32 4.19
N ILE A 49 6.17 8.32 5.02
CA ILE A 49 6.28 8.45 6.48
C ILE A 49 7.73 8.19 6.87
N THR A 50 8.40 9.20 7.40
CA THR A 50 9.80 9.13 7.83
C THR A 50 9.93 9.42 9.32
N GLY A 51 11.09 9.08 9.90
CA GLY A 51 11.35 9.22 11.34
C GLY A 51 12.38 8.20 11.83
N MET A 52 12.98 8.45 12.99
CA MET A 52 13.94 7.53 13.62
C MET A 52 13.27 6.22 14.05
N SER A 53 14.07 5.18 14.32
CA SER A 53 13.54 3.93 14.86
C SER A 53 12.88 4.19 16.22
N GLY A 54 11.71 3.59 16.47
CA GLY A 54 10.94 3.80 17.70
C GLY A 54 9.95 4.98 17.69
N GLU A 55 10.03 5.91 16.72
CA GLU A 55 9.16 7.11 16.65
C GLU A 55 7.70 6.84 16.21
N GLY A 56 7.27 5.58 16.18
CA GLY A 56 5.87 5.25 15.88
C GLY A 56 5.48 5.29 14.39
N LYS A 57 6.42 5.26 13.44
CA LYS A 57 6.12 5.18 11.99
C LYS A 57 5.12 4.07 11.64
N THR A 58 5.39 2.85 12.11
CA THR A 58 4.53 1.69 11.89
C THR A 58 3.16 1.87 12.55
N THR A 59 3.13 2.45 13.75
CA THR A 59 1.89 2.78 14.47
C THR A 59 1.03 3.77 13.68
N LEU A 60 1.64 4.85 13.16
CA LEU A 60 0.95 5.84 12.34
C LEU A 60 0.44 5.21 11.03
N LEU A 61 1.26 4.41 10.36
CA LEU A 61 0.85 3.71 9.15
C LEU A 61 -0.34 2.77 9.42
N ASN A 62 -0.26 1.93 10.46
CA ASN A 62 -1.36 1.04 10.86
C ASN A 62 -2.63 1.82 11.21
N PHE A 63 -2.52 2.96 11.90
CA PHE A 63 -3.65 3.83 12.17
C PHE A 63 -4.30 4.32 10.86
N LEU A 64 -3.52 4.89 9.94
CA LEU A 64 -4.04 5.39 8.66
C LEU A 64 -4.68 4.26 7.82
N LEU A 65 -4.09 3.07 7.81
CA LEU A 65 -4.66 1.90 7.13
C LEU A 65 -5.93 1.40 7.81
N ALA A 66 -5.98 1.35 9.15
CA ALA A 66 -7.20 1.00 9.87
C ALA A 66 -8.35 1.98 9.54
N GLN A 67 -8.04 3.27 9.45
CA GLN A 67 -9.02 4.29 9.05
C GLN A 67 -9.47 4.14 7.59
N SER A 68 -8.62 3.58 6.71
CA SER A 68 -8.98 3.36 5.31
C SER A 68 -9.89 2.15 5.11
N MET A 69 -9.95 1.22 6.07
CA MET A 69 -10.77 0.00 5.95
C MET A 69 -12.26 0.28 5.71
N LYS A 70 -12.78 1.44 6.13
CA LYS A 70 -14.15 1.86 5.85
C LYS A 70 -14.47 2.01 4.35
N TYR A 71 -13.45 2.09 3.50
CA TYR A 71 -13.59 2.14 2.04
C TYR A 71 -13.45 0.76 1.37
N ASN A 72 -13.31 -0.31 2.16
CA ASN A 72 -13.04 -1.67 1.67
C ASN A 72 -11.84 -1.76 0.69
N PRO A 73 -10.66 -1.25 1.07
CA PRO A 73 -9.50 -1.22 0.19
C PRO A 73 -8.89 -2.61 0.01
N ARG A 74 -8.19 -2.82 -1.11
CA ARG A 74 -7.27 -3.96 -1.26
C ARG A 74 -5.88 -3.55 -0.78
N LEU A 75 -5.37 -4.23 0.25
CA LEU A 75 -4.06 -3.95 0.81
C LEU A 75 -3.04 -5.00 0.35
N PHE A 76 -1.86 -4.54 -0.09
CA PHE A 76 -0.66 -5.35 -0.25
C PHE A 76 0.42 -4.71 0.64
N VAL A 77 0.95 -5.48 1.59
CA VAL A 77 1.85 -4.96 2.62
C VAL A 77 3.14 -5.76 2.61
N TYR A 78 4.25 -5.04 2.54
CA TYR A 78 5.58 -5.56 2.81
C TYR A 78 6.01 -5.07 4.19
N ASP A 79 6.08 -6.00 5.14
CA ASP A 79 6.34 -5.70 6.55
C ASP A 79 7.69 -6.25 6.98
N ARG A 80 8.56 -5.35 7.46
CA ARG A 80 9.87 -5.69 8.01
C ARG A 80 9.73 -5.78 9.52
N ASP A 81 10.19 -6.89 10.11
CA ASP A 81 10.17 -7.15 11.55
C ASP A 81 8.77 -7.42 12.15
N ARG A 82 7.77 -7.73 11.32
CA ARG A 82 6.43 -8.20 11.72
C ARG A 82 5.62 -7.18 12.54
N GLY A 83 5.91 -5.89 12.44
CA GLY A 83 5.22 -4.83 13.20
C GLY A 83 3.76 -4.59 12.76
N MET A 84 3.37 -5.04 11.57
CA MET A 84 2.02 -4.91 11.02
C MET A 84 1.22 -6.21 11.11
N GLU A 85 1.81 -7.34 11.51
CA GLU A 85 1.11 -8.63 11.58
C GLU A 85 -0.18 -8.58 12.43
N PRO A 86 -0.22 -7.99 13.65
CA PRO A 86 -1.45 -7.92 14.43
C PRO A 86 -2.56 -7.16 13.69
N PHE A 87 -2.21 -6.07 12.99
CA PHE A 87 -3.15 -5.29 12.20
C PHE A 87 -3.68 -6.08 11.00
N ILE A 88 -2.79 -6.71 10.22
CA ILE A 88 -3.21 -7.49 9.04
C ILE A 88 -4.17 -8.61 9.45
N ARG A 89 -3.88 -9.31 10.54
CA ARG A 89 -4.75 -10.38 11.05
C ARG A 89 -6.09 -9.83 11.58
N SER A 90 -6.09 -8.68 12.26
CA SER A 90 -7.32 -8.11 12.83
C SER A 90 -8.31 -7.64 11.77
N VAL A 91 -7.83 -7.24 10.60
CA VAL A 91 -8.69 -6.87 9.45
C VAL A 91 -9.03 -8.06 8.54
N GLY A 92 -8.77 -9.30 8.98
CA GLY A 92 -9.06 -10.52 8.22
C GLY A 92 -8.10 -10.79 7.05
N GLY A 93 -6.95 -10.13 7.03
CA GLY A 93 -5.94 -10.31 5.99
C GLY A 93 -5.09 -11.58 6.17
N TYR A 94 -4.50 -12.03 5.06
CA TYR A 94 -3.53 -13.12 5.06
C TYR A 94 -2.12 -12.59 5.29
N TYR A 95 -1.43 -13.11 6.30
CA TYR A 95 -0.05 -12.74 6.65
C TYR A 95 0.88 -13.95 6.50
N LYS A 96 1.88 -13.84 5.62
CA LYS A 96 2.89 -14.88 5.37
C LYS A 96 4.28 -14.35 5.67
N VAL A 97 4.98 -15.04 6.57
CA VAL A 97 6.40 -14.76 6.85
C VAL A 97 7.27 -15.50 5.84
N LEU A 98 8.23 -14.79 5.24
CA LEU A 98 9.31 -15.39 4.46
C LEU A 98 10.51 -15.62 5.39
N GLN A 99 10.93 -16.88 5.54
CA GLN A 99 12.04 -17.27 6.40
C GLN A 99 13.01 -18.15 5.61
N GLN A 100 14.31 -17.94 5.83
CA GLN A 100 15.34 -18.75 5.20
C GLN A 100 15.24 -20.21 5.65
N GLY A 101 15.42 -21.14 4.72
CA GLY A 101 15.32 -22.58 4.99
C GLY A 101 13.88 -23.11 5.10
N MET A 102 12.87 -22.24 5.13
CA MET A 102 11.46 -22.64 5.21
C MET A 102 10.76 -22.50 3.85
N PRO A 103 9.88 -23.43 3.46
CA PRO A 103 9.07 -23.30 2.25
C PRO A 103 8.22 -22.02 2.25
N SER A 104 8.46 -21.15 1.28
CA SER A 104 7.70 -19.90 1.10
C SER A 104 6.29 -20.16 0.56
N GLY A 105 6.06 -21.29 -0.12
CA GLY A 105 4.82 -21.54 -0.88
C GLY A 105 4.68 -20.67 -2.12
N PHE A 106 5.68 -19.82 -2.42
CA PHE A 106 5.72 -19.04 -3.64
C PHE A 106 6.32 -19.91 -4.73
N ALA A 107 5.46 -20.57 -5.51
CA ALA A 107 5.85 -21.37 -6.66
C ALA A 107 5.21 -20.81 -7.95
N PRO A 108 5.72 -19.69 -8.50
CA PRO A 108 5.14 -19.08 -9.70
C PRO A 108 5.05 -20.03 -10.89
N LEU A 109 5.94 -21.02 -10.99
CA LEU A 109 5.92 -22.05 -12.04
C LEU A 109 4.80 -23.08 -11.90
N GLN A 110 4.16 -23.16 -10.73
CA GLN A 110 3.12 -24.16 -10.43
C GLN A 110 1.70 -23.59 -10.54
N ILE A 111 1.54 -22.32 -10.92
CA ILE A 111 0.22 -21.74 -11.15
C ILE A 111 -0.37 -22.22 -12.48
N GLU A 112 -1.69 -22.20 -12.62
CA GLU A 112 -2.39 -22.63 -13.84
C GLU A 112 -1.84 -21.92 -15.09
N PRO A 113 -1.56 -22.63 -16.20
CA PRO A 113 -0.92 -22.08 -17.40
C PRO A 113 -1.88 -21.26 -18.27
N THR A 114 -2.51 -20.23 -17.71
CA THR A 114 -3.29 -19.25 -18.47
C THR A 114 -2.36 -18.31 -19.25
N LYS A 115 -2.86 -17.70 -20.35
CA LYS A 115 -2.07 -16.71 -21.13
C LYS A 115 -1.48 -15.60 -20.25
N ARG A 116 -2.25 -15.13 -19.26
CA ARG A 116 -1.83 -14.11 -18.28
C ARG A 116 -0.70 -14.63 -17.39
N ASN A 117 -0.83 -15.84 -16.85
CA ASN A 117 0.15 -16.42 -15.94
C ASN A 117 1.47 -16.74 -16.66
N ILE A 118 1.41 -17.25 -17.89
CA ILE A 118 2.60 -17.50 -18.71
C ILE A 118 3.35 -16.18 -18.98
N ALA A 119 2.64 -15.09 -19.29
CA ALA A 119 3.26 -13.77 -19.49
C ALA A 119 3.94 -13.25 -18.20
N LEU A 120 3.27 -13.40 -17.05
CA LEU A 120 3.84 -13.06 -15.74
C LEU A 120 5.13 -13.84 -15.46
N ILE A 121 5.11 -15.16 -15.65
CA ILE A 121 6.27 -16.04 -15.43
C ILE A 121 7.42 -15.66 -16.36
N LYS A 122 7.16 -15.45 -17.66
CA LYS A 122 8.19 -15.00 -18.61
C LYS A 122 8.85 -13.70 -18.17
N ASN A 123 8.06 -12.73 -17.71
CA ASN A 123 8.59 -11.46 -17.23
C ASN A 123 9.40 -11.62 -15.93
N LEU A 124 8.92 -12.45 -15.00
CA LEU A 124 9.66 -12.77 -13.77
C LEU A 124 11.03 -13.38 -14.08
N PHE A 125 11.09 -14.39 -14.96
CA PHE A 125 12.35 -15.03 -15.36
C PHE A 125 13.30 -14.07 -16.04
N ARG A 126 12.79 -13.23 -16.93
CA ARG A 126 13.59 -12.18 -17.57
C ARG A 126 14.23 -11.27 -16.51
N ILE A 127 13.45 -10.77 -15.56
CA ILE A 127 13.95 -9.90 -14.48
C ILE A 127 15.02 -10.62 -13.65
N CYS A 128 14.80 -11.89 -13.29
CA CYS A 128 15.80 -12.68 -12.56
C CYS A 128 17.12 -12.80 -13.34
N VAL A 129 17.06 -13.15 -14.63
CA VAL A 129 18.26 -13.32 -15.49
C VAL A 129 18.98 -11.99 -15.70
N GLU A 130 18.25 -10.92 -15.99
CA GLU A 130 18.83 -9.57 -16.15
C GLU A 130 19.53 -9.13 -14.86
N THR A 131 18.88 -9.30 -13.70
CA THR A 131 19.46 -8.90 -12.40
C THR A 131 20.70 -9.71 -12.05
N THR A 132 20.72 -11.03 -12.30
CA THR A 132 21.90 -11.89 -12.06
C THR A 132 23.08 -11.49 -12.94
N ASN A 133 22.83 -11.00 -14.15
CA ASN A 133 23.88 -10.60 -15.09
C ASN A 133 24.28 -9.12 -14.98
N ASN A 134 23.90 -8.43 -13.89
CA ASN A 134 24.05 -6.97 -13.73
C ASN A 134 23.45 -6.15 -14.90
N GLY A 135 22.49 -6.73 -15.61
CA GLY A 135 21.71 -6.06 -16.64
C GLY A 135 20.78 -5.03 -16.01
N THR A 136 20.49 -3.96 -16.75
CA THR A 136 19.48 -2.99 -16.34
C THR A 136 18.09 -3.62 -16.41
N VAL A 137 17.35 -3.57 -15.31
CA VAL A 137 15.92 -3.88 -15.31
C VAL A 137 15.20 -2.74 -16.04
N ALA A 138 15.12 -2.83 -17.37
CA ALA A 138 14.42 -1.84 -18.17
C ALA A 138 12.93 -1.81 -17.77
N ASN A 139 12.32 -0.61 -17.80
CA ASN A 139 10.93 -0.35 -17.41
C ASN A 139 9.97 -1.33 -18.09
N SER A 140 9.65 -2.42 -17.40
CA SER A 140 8.53 -3.28 -17.73
C SER A 140 7.28 -2.46 -17.47
N ARG A 141 6.55 -2.10 -18.53
CA ARG A 141 5.20 -1.57 -18.38
C ARG A 141 4.36 -2.68 -17.74
N TRP A 142 4.04 -2.50 -16.47
CA TRP A 142 3.10 -3.33 -15.71
C TRP A 142 1.67 -3.17 -16.23
#